data_AF-A0A1S3HLU7-F1
#
_entry.id   AF-A0A1S3HLU7-F1
#
_cell.length_a   1.000
_cell.length_b   1.000
_cell.length_c   1.000
_cell.angle_alpha   90.00
_cell.angle_beta   90.00
_cell.angle_gamma   90.00
#
_symmetry.space_group_name_H-M   'P 1'
#
loop_
_entity.id
_entity.type
_entity.pdbx_description
1 polymer ?
#
loop_
_entity_poly.entity_id
_entity_poly.type
_entity_poly.pdbx_seq_one_letter_code
_entity_poly.pdbx_strand_id
1 'polypeptide(L)'
;MWVGRYTGCFPPSETHMFKTITPNKKYNHLPNNWSIGCKDRLAHKMRKMKMAHGKQFNFHPPTYLTPDEMEAVKKAWESGPKNQLWILKPYCFYGGKGIEVIHQFGQIPLQHRRIAQRYIPNPFLINGYKFDLRVLVLVTSVDPLRVYVYRDGLVRFATKKFTTRAFDETIHLTNVEVNEKNPDYKLRYSMQTGHKWSFNKLWEHLKTKDGTDHEPIWEKIKDIALKTIIGFYFILNLHFSF
;
A
#
# COMPACT_ATOMS: atom_id res chain seq x y z
N MET A 1 -29.04 8.94 -21.02
CA MET A 1 -27.57 8.96 -21.27
C MET A 1 -26.86 9.06 -19.93
N TRP A 2 -25.92 8.15 -19.65
CA TRP A 2 -25.14 8.19 -18.41
C TRP A 2 -24.04 9.24 -18.51
N VAL A 3 -23.91 10.11 -17.51
CA VAL A 3 -22.82 11.10 -17.46
C VAL A 3 -21.82 10.65 -16.40
N GLY A 4 -20.63 10.24 -16.85
CA GLY A 4 -19.51 9.91 -15.98
C GLY A 4 -18.67 11.14 -15.68
N ARG A 5 -18.39 11.40 -14.41
CA ARG A 5 -17.40 12.40 -13.99
C ARG A 5 -16.14 11.69 -13.52
N TYR A 6 -15.06 11.90 -14.26
CA TYR A 6 -13.73 11.36 -13.96
C TYR A 6 -12.85 12.48 -13.41
N THR A 7 -12.41 12.31 -12.17
CA THR A 7 -11.45 13.19 -11.51
C THR A 7 -10.21 12.38 -11.11
N GLY A 8 -9.05 13.03 -11.05
CA GLY A 8 -7.80 12.38 -10.62
C GLY A 8 -7.78 12.17 -9.09
N CYS A 9 -7.49 13.24 -8.35
CA CYS A 9 -7.67 13.27 -6.90
C CYS A 9 -9.03 13.90 -6.59
N PHE A 10 -9.82 13.27 -5.72
CA PHE A 10 -11.13 13.77 -5.30
C PHE A 10 -11.01 14.33 -3.88
N PRO A 11 -10.72 15.64 -3.68
CA PRO A 11 -10.41 16.19 -2.37
C PRO A 11 -11.57 16.06 -1.38
N PRO A 12 -11.32 16.04 -0.05
CA PRO A 12 -12.39 15.99 0.95
C PRO A 12 -13.40 17.13 0.79
N SER A 13 -12.94 18.31 0.34
CA SER A 13 -13.79 19.47 0.03
C SER A 13 -14.84 19.18 -1.03
N GLU A 14 -14.61 18.24 -1.96
CA GLU A 14 -15.56 17.85 -3.01
C GLU A 14 -16.57 16.79 -2.55
N THR A 15 -16.47 16.28 -1.32
CA THR A 15 -17.41 15.24 -0.82
C THR A 15 -18.88 15.68 -0.83
N HIS A 16 -19.15 16.98 -0.71
CA HIS A 16 -20.50 17.54 -0.80
C HIS A 16 -21.19 17.23 -2.14
N MET A 17 -20.41 17.01 -3.20
CA MET A 17 -20.91 16.72 -4.55
C MET A 17 -21.67 15.39 -4.66
N PHE A 18 -21.39 14.45 -3.76
CA PHE A 18 -22.14 13.20 -3.68
C PHE A 18 -23.59 13.41 -3.21
N LYS A 19 -23.88 14.50 -2.48
CA LYS A 19 -25.25 14.82 -2.03
C LYS A 19 -26.19 15.18 -3.18
N THR A 20 -25.64 15.66 -4.29
CA THR A 20 -26.40 16.11 -5.46
C THR A 20 -26.33 15.13 -6.63
N ILE A 21 -25.88 13.89 -6.38
CA ILE A 21 -25.82 12.87 -7.43
C ILE A 21 -27.24 12.47 -7.84
N THR A 22 -27.50 12.44 -9.15
CA THR A 22 -28.76 11.93 -9.69
C THR A 22 -28.57 10.52 -10.22
N PRO A 23 -29.65 9.71 -10.36
CA PRO A 23 -29.55 8.32 -10.78
C PRO A 23 -28.79 8.09 -12.09
N ASN A 24 -28.72 9.07 -13.00
CA ASN A 24 -28.03 8.98 -14.29
C ASN A 24 -26.55 9.45 -14.27
N LYS A 25 -26.03 9.85 -13.10
CA LYS A 25 -24.66 10.33 -12.93
C LYS A 25 -23.82 9.30 -12.17
N LYS A 26 -22.58 9.12 -12.61
CA LYS A 26 -21.61 8.26 -11.92
C LYS A 26 -20.31 9.01 -11.67
N TYR A 27 -19.68 8.74 -10.53
CA TYR A 27 -18.35 9.24 -10.18
C TYR A 27 -17.39 8.05 -10.10
N ASN A 28 -16.12 8.27 -10.42
CA ASN A 28 -15.07 7.25 -10.32
C ASN A 28 -14.48 7.11 -8.89
N HIS A 29 -15.13 7.69 -7.88
CA HIS A 29 -14.72 7.61 -6.49
C HIS A 29 -15.90 7.26 -5.59
N LEU A 30 -15.64 6.51 -4.52
CA LEU A 30 -16.58 6.35 -3.42
C LEU A 30 -16.49 7.54 -2.45
N PRO A 31 -17.60 7.93 -1.79
CA PRO A 31 -17.57 8.89 -0.70
C PRO A 31 -16.54 8.49 0.37
N ASN A 32 -15.78 9.46 0.89
CA ASN A 32 -14.77 9.24 1.94
C ASN A 32 -13.69 8.19 1.61
N ASN A 33 -13.36 7.99 0.32
CA ASN A 33 -12.28 7.11 -0.15
C ASN A 33 -10.91 7.40 0.49
N TRP A 34 -10.66 8.62 0.99
CA TRP A 34 -9.49 8.99 1.77
C TRP A 34 -9.25 8.10 2.98
N SER A 35 -10.30 7.49 3.51
CA SER A 35 -10.18 6.61 4.68
C SER A 35 -9.50 5.27 4.39
N ILE A 36 -9.32 4.89 3.12
CA ILE A 36 -8.40 3.83 2.67
C ILE A 36 -7.18 4.40 1.91
N GLY A 37 -7.33 5.57 1.26
CA GLY A 37 -6.27 6.20 0.46
C GLY A 37 -5.15 6.89 1.26
N CYS A 38 -5.44 7.43 2.45
CA CYS A 38 -4.42 7.98 3.33
C CYS A 38 -3.85 6.91 4.27
N LYS A 39 -2.52 6.93 4.45
CA LYS A 39 -1.81 5.88 5.19
C LYS A 39 -2.13 5.89 6.68
N ASP A 40 -2.37 7.07 7.25
CA ASP A 40 -2.72 7.26 8.66
C ASP A 40 -4.10 6.66 8.97
N ARG A 41 -5.09 6.99 8.12
CA ARG A 41 -6.45 6.46 8.22
C ARG A 41 -6.46 4.94 7.97
N LEU A 42 -5.73 4.46 6.97
CA LEU A 42 -5.58 3.03 6.70
C LEU A 42 -4.98 2.30 7.90
N ALA A 43 -3.88 2.82 8.47
CA ALA A 43 -3.23 2.23 9.63
C ALA A 43 -4.19 2.14 10.83
N HIS A 44 -4.96 3.19 11.09
CA HIS A 44 -5.99 3.19 12.13
C HIS A 44 -7.04 2.11 11.91
N LYS A 45 -7.58 2.00 10.69
CA LYS A 45 -8.58 0.98 10.35
C LYS A 45 -8.03 -0.43 10.47
N MET A 46 -6.83 -0.68 9.95
CA MET A 46 -6.21 -2.01 10.02
C MET A 46 -5.94 -2.44 11.46
N ARG A 47 -5.56 -1.51 12.33
CA ARG A 47 -5.42 -1.79 13.78
C ARG A 47 -6.75 -2.15 14.42
N LYS A 48 -7.82 -1.36 14.17
CA LYS A 48 -9.17 -1.68 14.67
C LYS A 48 -9.65 -3.06 14.22
N MET A 49 -9.50 -3.38 12.93
CA MET A 49 -9.89 -4.68 12.40
C MET A 49 -9.05 -5.81 12.98
N LYS A 50 -7.75 -5.60 13.21
CA LYS A 50 -6.88 -6.58 13.88
C LYS A 50 -7.28 -6.80 15.35
N MET A 51 -7.71 -5.77 16.07
CA MET A 51 -8.24 -5.92 17.42
C MET A 51 -9.55 -6.72 17.45
N ALA A 52 -10.46 -6.45 16.51
CA ALA A 52 -11.76 -7.12 16.46
C ALA A 52 -11.70 -8.56 15.91
N HIS A 53 -10.80 -8.85 14.97
CA HIS A 53 -10.78 -10.11 14.21
C HIS A 53 -9.44 -10.85 14.26
N GLY A 54 -8.50 -10.37 15.07
CA GLY A 54 -7.24 -11.05 15.38
C GLY A 54 -6.38 -11.35 14.16
N LYS A 55 -5.96 -12.62 14.04
CA LYS A 55 -4.97 -13.09 13.05
C LYS A 55 -5.42 -12.88 11.59
N GLN A 56 -6.72 -12.76 11.33
CA GLN A 56 -7.25 -12.57 9.97
C GLN A 56 -6.80 -11.25 9.33
N PHE A 57 -6.41 -10.26 10.15
CA PHE A 57 -5.91 -8.94 9.72
C PHE A 57 -4.42 -8.75 10.03
N ASN A 58 -3.64 -9.83 10.14
CA ASN A 58 -2.20 -9.75 10.40
C ASN A 58 -1.33 -9.46 9.16
N PHE A 59 -1.93 -8.98 8.07
CA PHE A 59 -1.22 -8.66 6.82
C PHE A 59 -0.71 -7.21 6.76
N HIS A 60 -1.17 -6.34 7.67
CA HIS A 60 -0.67 -4.97 7.78
C HIS A 60 0.43 -4.87 8.85
N PRO A 61 1.66 -4.41 8.52
CA PRO A 61 2.73 -4.28 9.51
C PRO A 61 2.36 -3.34 10.67
N PRO A 62 2.88 -3.56 11.90
CA PRO A 62 2.70 -2.62 13.01
C PRO A 62 3.06 -1.20 12.60
N THR A 63 2.16 -0.26 12.92
CA THR A 63 2.21 1.11 12.40
C THR A 63 1.64 2.08 13.41
N TYR A 64 2.31 3.22 13.53
CA TYR A 64 2.02 4.23 14.53
C TYR A 64 2.11 5.63 13.92
N LEU A 65 1.32 6.55 14.45
CA LEU A 65 1.19 7.94 14.04
C LEU A 65 2.04 8.79 14.99
N THR A 66 3.12 9.36 14.49
CA THR A 66 4.02 10.22 15.27
C THR A 66 3.73 11.69 14.96
N PRO A 67 3.83 12.60 15.96
CA PRO A 67 4.34 12.37 17.32
C PRO A 67 3.31 11.78 18.31
N ASP A 68 2.03 11.74 17.96
CA ASP A 68 0.93 11.39 18.87
C ASP A 68 1.11 10.04 19.62
N GLU A 69 1.72 9.05 18.96
CA GLU A 69 1.91 7.69 19.49
C GLU A 69 3.38 7.36 19.79
N MET A 70 4.22 8.37 20.08
CA MET A 70 5.67 8.20 20.28
C MET A 70 6.03 7.14 21.35
N GLU A 71 5.34 7.13 22.48
CA GLU A 71 5.55 6.13 23.55
C GLU A 71 5.26 4.70 23.08
N ALA A 72 4.22 4.52 22.26
CA ALA A 72 3.91 3.21 21.68
C ALA A 72 4.99 2.77 20.68
N VAL A 73 5.54 3.72 19.89
CA VAL A 73 6.69 3.44 19.01
C VAL A 73 7.90 3.04 19.82
N LYS A 74 8.22 3.77 20.90
CA LYS A 74 9.35 3.49 21.78
C LYS A 74 9.28 2.09 22.36
N LYS A 75 8.14 1.72 22.95
CA LYS A 75 7.90 0.37 23.47
C LYS A 75 8.04 -0.71 22.39
N ALA A 76 7.46 -0.47 21.21
CA ALA A 76 7.56 -1.40 20.10
C ALA A 76 9.00 -1.54 19.58
N TRP A 77 9.78 -0.45 19.62
CA TRP A 77 11.20 -0.45 19.27
C TRP A 77 12.01 -1.26 20.30
N GLU A 78 11.88 -0.97 21.58
CA GLU A 78 12.61 -1.67 22.66
C GLU A 78 12.31 -3.17 22.70
N SER A 79 11.08 -3.57 22.38
CA SER A 79 10.68 -5.00 22.33
C SER A 79 11.20 -5.77 21.11
N GLY A 80 11.73 -5.09 20.10
CA GLY A 80 12.15 -5.72 18.85
C GLY A 80 13.65 -6.03 18.80
N PRO A 81 14.10 -6.78 17.77
CA PRO A 81 15.51 -7.11 17.59
C PRO A 81 16.41 -5.88 17.43
N LYS A 82 17.66 -5.98 17.92
CA LYS A 82 18.67 -4.89 17.92
C LYS A 82 18.88 -4.23 16.54
N ASN A 83 18.87 -5.01 15.46
CA ASN A 83 19.11 -4.51 14.09
C ASN A 83 17.82 -4.34 13.28
N GLN A 84 16.72 -4.01 13.97
CA GLN A 84 15.46 -3.75 13.31
C GLN A 84 15.48 -2.50 12.46
N LEU A 85 14.70 -2.55 11.39
CA LEU A 85 14.46 -1.41 10.53
C LEU A 85 13.01 -0.95 10.67
N TRP A 86 12.83 0.35 10.51
CA TRP A 86 11.53 1.00 10.42
C TRP A 86 11.50 1.88 9.18
N ILE A 87 10.29 2.21 8.72
CA ILE A 87 10.09 3.10 7.59
C ILE A 87 9.18 4.24 7.99
N LEU A 88 9.70 5.46 7.85
CA LEU A 88 8.97 6.69 8.05
C LEU A 88 8.29 7.10 6.76
N LYS A 89 7.03 7.53 6.85
CA LYS A 89 6.24 7.94 5.70
C LYS A 89 5.44 9.20 6.04
N PRO A 90 5.17 10.12 5.09
CA PRO A 90 4.18 11.16 5.30
C PRO A 90 2.77 10.56 5.40
N TYR A 91 1.87 11.23 6.13
CA TYR A 91 0.51 10.71 6.43
C TYR A 91 -0.30 10.42 5.16
N CYS A 92 -0.39 11.39 4.25
CA CYS A 92 -1.20 11.28 3.04
C CYS A 92 -0.49 11.90 1.83
N PHE A 93 0.65 11.32 1.45
CA PHE A 93 1.45 11.76 0.30
C PHE A 93 1.81 10.60 -0.63
N TYR A 94 2.20 10.89 -1.88
CA TYR A 94 2.45 9.90 -2.93
C TYR A 94 3.85 10.05 -3.55
N GLY A 95 4.21 9.13 -4.46
CA GLY A 95 5.45 9.19 -5.25
C GLY A 95 6.75 8.90 -4.49
N GLY A 96 6.69 8.36 -3.28
CA GLY A 96 7.89 7.99 -2.50
C GLY A 96 8.59 9.15 -1.80
N LYS A 97 8.16 10.39 -2.02
CA LYS A 97 8.77 11.59 -1.41
C LYS A 97 8.65 11.60 0.10
N GLY A 98 9.75 11.88 0.79
CA GLY A 98 9.82 11.96 2.26
C GLY A 98 9.65 10.61 2.97
N ILE A 99 9.91 9.50 2.25
CA ILE A 99 9.94 8.15 2.82
C ILE A 99 11.38 7.80 3.16
N GLU A 100 11.62 7.41 4.39
CA GLU A 100 12.97 7.13 4.88
C GLU A 100 12.98 5.78 5.62
N VAL A 101 13.99 4.96 5.36
CA VAL A 101 14.26 3.76 6.17
C VAL A 101 15.21 4.15 7.29
N ILE A 102 14.80 3.91 8.53
CA ILE A 102 15.56 4.25 9.72
C ILE A 102 15.98 2.98 10.47
N HIS A 103 17.10 3.09 11.18
CA HIS A 103 17.70 2.00 11.97
C HIS A 103 17.99 2.44 13.41
N GLN A 104 17.76 3.72 13.74
CA GLN A 104 17.89 4.24 15.10
C GLN A 104 16.62 5.00 15.48
N PHE A 105 16.19 4.84 16.74
CA PHE A 105 14.97 5.48 17.25
C PHE A 105 15.05 7.01 17.20
N GLY A 106 16.23 7.58 17.45
CA GLY A 106 16.46 9.04 17.42
C GLY A 106 16.27 9.69 16.04
N GLN A 107 16.14 8.91 14.96
CA GLN A 107 15.85 9.44 13.62
C GLN A 107 14.37 9.81 13.43
N ILE A 108 13.49 9.45 14.39
CA ILE A 108 12.07 9.80 14.30
C ILE A 108 11.89 11.28 14.65
N PRO A 109 11.34 12.12 13.75
CA PRO A 109 11.18 13.53 14.03
C PRO A 109 10.11 13.77 15.09
N LEU A 110 10.41 14.60 16.09
CA LEU A 110 9.49 14.90 17.20
C LEU A 110 8.38 15.88 16.85
N GLN A 111 8.60 16.74 15.86
CA GLN A 111 7.67 17.85 15.53
C GLN A 111 6.91 17.63 14.22
N HIS A 112 7.34 16.67 13.39
CA HIS A 112 6.75 16.45 12.08
C HIS A 112 5.86 15.23 12.09
N ARG A 113 4.62 15.41 11.61
CA ARG A 113 3.67 14.31 11.49
C ARG A 113 4.18 13.28 10.48
N ARG A 114 4.52 12.09 10.97
CA ARG A 114 4.99 10.93 10.19
C ARG A 114 4.36 9.63 10.67
N ILE A 115 4.24 8.68 9.77
CA ILE A 115 3.87 7.31 10.10
C ILE A 115 5.15 6.54 10.32
N ALA A 116 5.32 5.97 11.51
CA ALA A 116 6.37 5.02 11.82
C ALA A 116 5.81 3.61 11.65
N GLN A 117 6.29 2.90 10.64
CA GLN A 117 5.86 1.53 10.35
C GLN A 117 7.03 0.56 10.44
N ARG A 118 6.78 -0.64 10.98
CA ARG A 118 7.76 -1.72 10.98
C ARG A 118 8.18 -2.05 9.54
N TYR A 119 9.47 -1.96 9.24
CA TYR A 119 9.97 -2.35 7.94
C TYR A 119 9.96 -3.88 7.80
N ILE A 120 9.74 -4.39 6.58
CA ILE A 120 9.80 -5.82 6.28
C ILE A 120 11.24 -6.13 5.82
N PRO A 121 12.10 -6.72 6.67
CA PRO A 121 13.53 -6.83 6.38
C PRO A 121 13.88 -7.99 5.45
N ASN A 122 12.99 -8.98 5.29
CA ASN A 122 13.18 -10.13 4.42
C ASN A 122 12.08 -10.20 3.34
N PRO A 123 12.05 -9.25 2.38
CA PRO A 123 11.14 -9.34 1.24
C PRO A 123 11.55 -10.47 0.31
N PHE A 124 10.58 -11.04 -0.42
CA PHE A 124 10.89 -11.91 -1.55
C PHE A 124 11.60 -11.09 -2.65
N LEU A 125 12.65 -11.67 -3.23
CA LEU A 125 13.54 -11.02 -4.19
C LEU A 125 13.56 -11.81 -5.49
N ILE A 126 13.66 -11.11 -6.62
CA ILE A 126 13.94 -11.72 -7.92
C ILE A 126 15.27 -11.16 -8.40
N ASN A 127 16.23 -12.04 -8.70
CA ASN A 127 17.60 -11.69 -9.09
C ASN A 127 18.31 -10.74 -8.10
N GLY A 128 17.92 -10.80 -6.81
CA GLY A 128 18.44 -9.93 -5.75
C GLY A 128 17.81 -8.54 -5.69
N TYR A 129 16.79 -8.23 -6.48
CA TYR A 129 16.09 -6.95 -6.46
C TYR A 129 14.78 -7.04 -5.69
N LYS A 130 14.51 -6.01 -4.88
CA LYS A 130 13.22 -5.84 -4.20
C LYS A 130 12.17 -5.39 -5.22
N PHE A 131 10.93 -5.86 -5.06
CA PHE A 131 9.80 -5.39 -5.85
C PHE A 131 8.52 -5.24 -5.04
N ASP A 132 7.53 -4.57 -5.61
CA ASP A 132 6.14 -4.56 -5.13
C ASP A 132 5.15 -4.92 -6.24
N LEU A 133 3.93 -5.27 -5.83
CA LEU A 133 2.81 -5.53 -6.71
C LEU A 133 1.81 -4.36 -6.65
N ARG A 134 1.53 -3.76 -7.81
CA ARG A 134 0.40 -2.87 -8.02
C ARG A 134 -0.78 -3.67 -8.53
N VAL A 135 -1.68 -4.01 -7.62
CA VAL A 135 -2.96 -4.67 -7.91
C VAL A 135 -4.03 -3.61 -8.14
N LEU A 136 -4.87 -3.79 -9.16
CA LEU A 136 -6.02 -2.92 -9.42
C LEU A 136 -7.28 -3.57 -8.86
N VAL A 137 -8.00 -2.82 -8.03
CA VAL A 137 -9.25 -3.26 -7.40
C VAL A 137 -10.35 -2.27 -7.77
N LEU A 138 -11.45 -2.77 -8.31
CA LEU A 138 -12.64 -2.02 -8.68
C LEU A 138 -13.79 -2.36 -7.72
N VAL A 139 -14.36 -1.33 -7.09
CA VAL A 139 -15.60 -1.45 -6.31
C VAL A 139 -16.70 -0.78 -7.10
N THR A 140 -17.66 -1.56 -7.59
CA THR A 140 -18.76 -1.02 -8.43
C THR A 140 -20.03 -0.75 -7.62
N SER A 141 -20.15 -1.36 -6.45
CA SER A 141 -21.31 -1.28 -5.57
C SER A 141 -20.86 -1.49 -4.13
N VAL A 142 -21.43 -0.73 -3.22
CA VAL A 142 -21.23 -0.91 -1.77
C VAL A 142 -22.44 -1.58 -1.12
N ASP A 143 -23.60 -1.53 -1.76
CA ASP A 143 -24.83 -2.17 -1.31
C ASP A 143 -25.62 -2.74 -2.51
N PRO A 144 -25.60 -4.06 -2.74
CA PRO A 144 -24.72 -5.04 -2.08
C PRO A 144 -23.26 -4.81 -2.50
N LEU A 145 -22.32 -5.17 -1.63
CA LEU A 145 -20.89 -5.01 -1.90
C LEU A 145 -20.45 -5.85 -3.11
N ARG A 146 -19.87 -5.19 -4.13
CA ARG A 146 -19.30 -5.82 -5.33
C ARG A 146 -17.88 -5.34 -5.56
N VAL A 147 -16.92 -6.25 -5.42
CA VAL A 147 -15.48 -6.00 -5.53
C VAL A 147 -14.89 -6.90 -6.61
N TYR A 148 -14.12 -6.32 -7.52
CA TYR A 148 -13.43 -7.00 -8.60
C TYR A 148 -11.93 -6.73 -8.48
N VAL A 149 -11.13 -7.80 -8.50
CA VAL A 149 -9.67 -7.69 -8.57
C VAL A 149 -9.27 -7.96 -10.02
N TYR A 150 -8.60 -7.00 -10.65
CA TYR A 150 -8.14 -7.16 -12.02
C TYR A 150 -7.06 -8.24 -12.06
N ARG A 151 -7.14 -9.15 -13.04
CA ARG A 151 -6.28 -10.35 -13.10
C ARG A 151 -4.81 -10.03 -13.38
N ASP A 152 -4.54 -8.89 -14.01
CA ASP A 152 -3.19 -8.42 -14.27
C ASP A 152 -2.87 -7.17 -13.41
N GLY A 153 -1.61 -6.78 -13.40
CA GLY A 153 -1.12 -5.66 -12.61
C GLY A 153 0.29 -5.26 -13.02
N LEU A 154 0.93 -4.44 -12.19
CA LEU A 154 2.32 -4.03 -12.41
C LEU A 154 3.20 -4.51 -11.27
N VAL A 155 4.24 -5.26 -11.60
CA VAL A 155 5.34 -5.55 -10.70
C VAL A 155 6.37 -4.45 -10.89
N ARG A 156 6.80 -3.80 -9.80
CA ARG A 156 7.73 -2.67 -9.85
C ARG A 156 8.98 -3.00 -9.06
N PHE A 157 10.12 -2.97 -9.74
CA PHE A 157 11.42 -3.29 -9.15
C PHE A 157 12.15 -2.03 -8.67
N ALA A 158 12.90 -2.20 -7.58
CA ALA A 158 13.95 -1.28 -7.18
C ALA A 158 15.14 -1.40 -8.16
N THR A 159 15.96 -0.35 -8.28
CA THR A 159 17.07 -0.31 -9.24
C THR A 159 18.39 -0.85 -8.69
N LYS A 160 18.53 -0.95 -7.38
CA LYS A 160 19.71 -1.55 -6.73
C LYS A 160 19.36 -2.86 -6.03
N LYS A 161 20.36 -3.75 -5.94
CA LYS A 161 20.21 -5.02 -5.21
C LYS A 161 19.86 -4.77 -3.76
N PHE A 162 18.96 -5.58 -3.24
CA PHE A 162 18.45 -5.46 -1.89
C PHE A 162 19.52 -5.78 -0.84
N THR A 163 19.63 -4.91 0.16
CA THR A 163 20.44 -5.13 1.37
C THR A 163 19.83 -4.32 2.51
N THR A 164 20.03 -4.76 3.75
CA THR A 164 19.65 -4.02 4.96
C THR A 164 20.82 -3.24 5.56
N ARG A 165 21.99 -3.26 4.91
CA ARG A 165 23.23 -2.63 5.39
C ARG A 165 23.49 -1.24 4.79
N ALA A 166 22.71 -0.83 3.80
CA ALA A 166 22.78 0.47 3.16
C ALA A 166 21.36 1.03 3.10
N PHE A 167 21.20 2.35 3.20
CA PHE A 167 19.89 3.03 3.32
C PHE A 167 19.52 3.88 2.10
N ASP A 168 20.14 3.60 0.96
CA ASP A 168 19.80 4.25 -0.30
C ASP A 168 18.33 3.95 -0.69
N GLU A 169 17.56 4.99 -0.98
CA GLU A 169 16.14 4.88 -1.33
C GLU A 169 15.91 3.93 -2.51
N THR A 170 16.83 3.85 -3.48
CA THR A 170 16.73 3.01 -4.67
C THR A 170 16.98 1.52 -4.42
N ILE A 171 17.37 1.14 -3.19
CA ILE A 171 17.42 -0.24 -2.69
C ILE A 171 16.07 -0.63 -2.08
N HIS A 172 15.43 0.31 -1.37
CA HIS A 172 14.29 0.04 -0.50
C HIS A 172 12.94 0.44 -1.09
N LEU A 173 12.90 1.40 -1.99
CA LEU A 173 11.69 1.94 -2.59
C LEU A 173 11.61 1.50 -4.05
N THR A 174 10.41 1.11 -4.45
CA THR A 174 10.05 0.54 -5.76
C THR A 174 9.21 1.53 -6.57
N ASN A 175 9.03 2.75 -6.06
CA ASN A 175 8.35 3.84 -6.74
C ASN A 175 9.08 4.23 -8.02
N VAL A 176 8.32 4.52 -9.07
CA VAL A 176 8.89 4.93 -10.37
C VAL A 176 9.61 6.25 -10.19
N GLU A 177 9.00 7.20 -9.48
CA GLU A 177 9.49 8.56 -9.26
C GLU A 177 10.81 8.61 -8.45
N VAL A 178 11.08 7.56 -7.66
CA VAL A 178 12.35 7.41 -6.93
C VAL A 178 13.40 6.77 -7.84
N ASN A 179 13.02 5.72 -8.55
CA ASN A 179 13.95 4.90 -9.33
C ASN A 179 14.31 5.52 -10.68
N GLU A 180 13.43 6.29 -11.31
CA GLU A 180 13.70 6.92 -12.62
C GLU A 180 14.83 7.94 -12.61
N LYS A 181 15.20 8.42 -11.41
CA LYS A 181 16.36 9.30 -11.21
C LYS A 181 17.68 8.54 -11.33
N ASN A 182 17.66 7.21 -11.21
CA ASN A 182 18.84 6.38 -11.38
C ASN A 182 19.11 6.21 -12.89
N PRO A 183 20.33 6.52 -13.38
CA PRO A 183 20.69 6.33 -14.79
C PRO A 183 20.48 4.89 -15.31
N ASP A 184 20.57 3.90 -14.42
CA ASP A 184 20.38 2.49 -14.76
C ASP A 184 18.89 2.10 -14.88
N TYR A 185 17.97 3.02 -14.59
CA TYR A 185 16.54 2.77 -14.66
C TYR A 185 16.08 2.57 -16.10
N LYS A 186 15.54 1.38 -16.36
CA LYS A 186 14.99 1.00 -17.66
C LYS A 186 13.48 0.86 -17.55
N LEU A 187 12.75 1.84 -18.09
CA LEU A 187 11.29 1.88 -18.18
C LEU A 187 10.72 0.77 -19.08
N ARG A 188 11.55 0.18 -19.95
CA ARG A 188 11.10 -0.80 -20.94
C ARG A 188 10.41 -1.99 -20.26
N TYR A 189 9.20 -2.31 -20.71
CA TYR A 189 8.53 -3.60 -20.53
C TYR A 189 9.28 -4.72 -21.28
N SER A 190 10.62 -4.75 -21.23
CA SER A 190 11.36 -5.82 -21.88
C SER A 190 11.16 -7.10 -21.09
N MET A 191 10.86 -8.18 -21.81
CA MET A 191 10.61 -9.51 -21.23
C MET A 191 11.82 -10.09 -20.48
N GLN A 192 12.98 -9.42 -20.46
CA GLN A 192 14.22 -9.97 -19.88
C GLN A 192 14.95 -9.02 -18.91
N THR A 193 14.78 -7.69 -18.95
CA THR A 193 15.67 -6.74 -18.22
C THR A 193 15.00 -5.47 -17.67
N GLY A 194 13.67 -5.36 -17.73
CA GLY A 194 12.94 -4.15 -17.29
C GLY A 194 12.67 -4.07 -15.78
N HIS A 195 12.56 -2.84 -15.26
CA HIS A 195 12.16 -2.57 -13.87
C HIS A 195 10.63 -2.60 -13.65
N LYS A 196 9.88 -3.03 -14.67
CA LYS A 196 8.42 -3.22 -14.63
C LYS A 196 8.03 -4.52 -15.33
N TRP A 197 7.30 -5.40 -14.66
CA TRP A 197 6.71 -6.61 -15.26
C TRP A 197 5.19 -6.59 -15.16
N SER A 198 4.51 -7.34 -16.03
CA SER A 198 3.11 -7.75 -15.82
C SER A 198 3.05 -8.89 -14.79
N PHE A 199 1.86 -9.20 -14.27
CA PHE A 199 1.67 -10.36 -13.40
C PHE A 199 1.85 -11.66 -14.16
N ASN A 200 1.40 -11.75 -15.41
CA ASN A 200 1.63 -12.94 -16.24
C ASN A 200 3.11 -13.32 -16.30
N LYS A 201 3.99 -12.33 -16.49
CA LYS A 201 5.44 -12.53 -16.50
C LYS A 201 5.97 -12.97 -15.13
N LEU A 202 5.45 -12.41 -14.04
CA LEU A 202 5.80 -12.86 -12.69
C LEU A 202 5.40 -14.32 -12.46
N TRP A 203 4.18 -14.69 -12.82
CA TRP A 203 3.68 -16.06 -12.66
C TRP A 203 4.47 -17.06 -13.49
N GLU A 204 4.79 -16.72 -14.74
CA GLU A 204 5.69 -17.50 -15.58
C GLU A 204 7.09 -17.64 -14.94
N HIS A 205 7.64 -16.56 -14.40
CA HIS A 205 8.94 -16.59 -13.72
C HIS A 205 8.92 -17.49 -12.48
N LEU A 206 7.94 -17.34 -11.58
CA LEU A 206 7.81 -18.17 -10.39
C LEU A 206 7.63 -19.66 -10.74
N LYS A 207 6.84 -19.96 -11.76
CA LYS A 207 6.64 -21.34 -12.23
C LYS A 207 7.92 -21.93 -12.82
N THR A 208 8.63 -21.18 -13.65
CA THR A 208 9.80 -21.69 -14.41
C THR A 208 11.09 -21.70 -13.60
N LYS A 209 11.28 -20.77 -12.67
CA LYS A 209 12.51 -20.65 -11.87
C LYS A 209 12.40 -21.26 -10.49
N ASP A 210 11.23 -21.15 -9.86
CA ASP A 210 11.03 -21.59 -8.47
C ASP A 210 10.11 -22.80 -8.36
N GLY A 211 9.53 -23.28 -9.48
CA GLY A 211 8.54 -24.36 -9.48
C GLY A 211 7.25 -24.00 -8.73
N THR A 212 7.01 -22.72 -8.49
CA THR A 212 5.95 -22.24 -7.58
C THR A 212 4.64 -22.03 -8.32
N ASP A 213 3.56 -22.60 -7.79
CA ASP A 213 2.21 -22.28 -8.23
C ASP A 213 1.75 -20.93 -7.66
N HIS A 214 1.21 -20.08 -8.53
CA HIS A 214 0.78 -18.73 -8.21
C HIS A 214 -0.62 -18.65 -7.62
N GLU A 215 -1.49 -19.64 -7.85
CA GLU A 215 -2.90 -19.59 -7.40
C GLU A 215 -3.04 -19.34 -5.88
N PRO A 216 -2.29 -20.03 -4.99
CA PRO A 216 -2.35 -19.73 -3.55
C PRO A 216 -1.90 -18.31 -3.18
N ILE A 217 -0.98 -17.73 -3.95
CA ILE A 217 -0.54 -16.34 -3.76
C ILE A 217 -1.66 -15.40 -4.20
N TRP A 218 -2.29 -15.69 -5.34
CA TRP A 218 -3.38 -14.90 -5.89
C TRP A 218 -4.62 -14.90 -4.98
N GLU A 219 -4.99 -16.04 -4.40
CA GLU A 219 -6.07 -16.12 -3.41
C GLU A 219 -5.79 -15.26 -2.18
N LYS A 220 -4.54 -15.25 -1.67
CA LYS A 220 -4.15 -14.37 -0.56
C LYS A 220 -4.22 -12.89 -0.93
N ILE A 221 -3.84 -12.52 -2.15
CA ILE A 221 -3.96 -11.14 -2.64
C ILE A 221 -5.43 -10.71 -2.68
N LYS A 222 -6.32 -11.57 -3.21
CA LYS A 222 -7.77 -11.32 -3.23
C LYS A 222 -8.35 -11.17 -1.82
N ASP A 223 -7.95 -12.04 -0.89
CA ASP A 223 -8.37 -11.99 0.51
C ASP A 223 -7.94 -10.68 1.19
N ILE A 224 -6.68 -10.25 1.01
CA ILE A 224 -6.18 -8.97 1.52
C ILE A 224 -6.98 -7.80 0.94
N ALA A 225 -7.22 -7.79 -0.38
CA ALA A 225 -7.98 -6.74 -1.04
C ALA A 225 -9.41 -6.65 -0.47
N LEU A 226 -10.10 -7.79 -0.41
CA LEU A 226 -11.47 -7.86 0.12
C LEU A 226 -11.55 -7.43 1.57
N LYS A 227 -10.69 -7.96 2.46
CA LYS A 227 -10.65 -7.58 3.88
C LYS A 227 -10.34 -6.09 4.08
N THR A 228 -9.49 -5.51 3.24
CA THR A 228 -9.20 -4.07 3.30
C THR A 228 -10.43 -3.24 2.92
N ILE A 229 -11.18 -3.63 1.87
CA ILE A 229 -12.44 -2.97 1.48
C ILE A 229 -13.52 -3.16 2.54
N ILE A 230 -13.63 -4.35 3.13
CA ILE A 230 -14.56 -4.64 4.22
C ILE A 230 -14.24 -3.76 5.44
N GLY A 231 -12.97 -3.69 5.86
CA GLY A 231 -12.54 -2.82 6.95
C GLY A 231 -12.77 -1.33 6.65
N PHE A 232 -12.76 -0.94 5.38
CA PHE A 232 -13.19 0.40 4.96
C PHE A 232 -14.70 0.61 5.17
N TYR A 233 -15.52 -0.36 4.76
CA TYR A 233 -16.99 -0.28 4.72
C TYR A 233 -17.67 -0.46 6.09
N PHE A 234 -17.19 -1.37 6.96
CA PHE A 234 -17.76 -1.60 8.30
C PHE A 234 -17.85 -0.33 9.17
N ILE A 235 -17.00 0.66 8.92
CA ILE A 235 -17.00 1.93 9.66
C ILE A 235 -17.91 2.98 8.99
N LEU A 236 -18.17 2.89 7.68
CA LEU A 236 -19.09 3.81 7.01
C LEU A 236 -20.53 3.61 7.51
N ASN A 237 -20.95 2.37 7.73
CA ASN A 237 -22.30 2.06 8.24
C ASN A 237 -22.50 2.38 9.74
N LEU A 238 -21.42 2.67 10.49
CA LEU A 238 -21.53 3.18 11.87
C LEU A 238 -21.72 4.70 11.92
N HIS A 239 -21.45 5.42 10.82
CA HIS A 239 -21.54 6.89 10.77
C HIS A 239 -22.59 7.40 9.77
N PHE A 240 -23.11 6.54 8.90
CA PHE A 240 -24.22 6.84 8.01
C PHE A 240 -25.28 5.75 8.16
N SER A 241 -26.08 5.85 9.22
CA SER A 241 -27.47 5.40 9.14
C SER A 241 -28.18 6.40 8.23
N PHE A 242 -28.61 5.94 7.05
CA PHE A 242 -29.54 6.70 6.21
C PHE A 242 -30.90 6.78 6.90
#